data_AF-A0A3B8K2G3-F1
#
_entry.id   AF-A0A3B8K2G3-F1
#
_cell.length_a   1.000
_cell.length_b   1.000
_cell.length_c   1.000
_cell.angle_alpha   90.00
_cell.angle_beta   90.00
_cell.angle_gamma   90.00
#
_symmetry.space_group_name_H-M   'P 1'
#
loop_
_entity.id
_entity.type
_entity.pdbx_description
1 polymer ?
#
loop_
_entity_poly.entity_id
_entity_poly.type
_entity_poly.pdbx_seq_one_letter_code
_entity_poly.pdbx_strand_id
1 'polypeptide(L)' 'MRRWDVRTRPLGADNLWILADEVQQDRDGILTDWECWELPGSPLKGMALVKTSDQGVLLERITYFDRGPEKRQTE' A
#
# COMPACT_ATOMS: atom_id res chain seq x y z
N MET A 1 0.29 -4.14 2.41
CA MET A 1 0.07 -4.96 1.20
C MET A 1 1.05 -6.12 1.08
N ARG A 2 2.38 -5.94 1.15
CA ARG A 2 3.32 -7.06 0.88
C ARG A 2 3.09 -8.30 1.77
N ARG A 3 2.88 -8.10 3.07
CA ARG A 3 2.56 -9.18 4.03
C ARG A 3 1.20 -9.82 3.75
N TRP A 4 0.23 -9.03 3.31
CA TRP A 4 -1.09 -9.53 2.93
C TRP A 4 -0.97 -10.44 1.71
N ASP A 5 -0.27 -9.99 0.68
CA ASP A 5 -0.01 -10.76 -0.55
C ASP A 5 0.67 -12.11 -0.27
N VAL A 6 1.66 -12.14 0.61
CA VAL A 6 2.32 -13.39 1.03
C VAL A 6 1.32 -14.37 1.65
N ARG A 7 0.32 -13.89 2.39
CA ARG A 7 -0.69 -14.73 3.04
C ARG A 7 -1.80 -15.16 2.09
N THR A 8 -2.20 -14.30 1.14
CA THR A 8 -3.35 -14.57 0.27
C THR A 8 -2.98 -15.29 -1.02
N ARG A 9 -1.76 -15.12 -1.55
CA ARG A 9 -1.32 -15.82 -2.78
C ARG A 9 -1.41 -17.35 -2.68
N PRO A 10 -0.99 -18.00 -1.58
CA PRO A 10 -1.20 -19.45 -1.42
C PRO A 10 -2.67 -19.87 -1.40
N LEU A 11 -3.58 -18.94 -1.09
CA LEU A 11 -5.03 -19.16 -1.08
C LEU A 11 -5.68 -18.86 -2.44
N GLY A 12 -4.88 -18.59 -3.48
CA GLY A 12 -5.36 -18.33 -4.84
C GLY A 12 -5.62 -16.86 -5.16
N ALA A 13 -5.27 -15.92 -4.27
CA ALA A 13 -5.38 -14.50 -4.60
C ALA A 13 -4.34 -14.10 -5.67
N ASP A 14 -4.76 -13.24 -6.59
CA ASP A 14 -4.02 -12.83 -7.78
C ASP A 14 -3.78 -11.32 -7.85
N ASN A 15 -3.78 -10.64 -6.69
CA ASN A 15 -3.60 -9.18 -6.61
C ASN A 15 -2.42 -8.69 -7.45
N LEU A 16 -2.70 -7.75 -8.36
CA LEU A 16 -1.71 -7.12 -9.22
C LEU A 16 -1.42 -5.71 -8.74
N TRP A 17 -0.23 -5.50 -8.21
CA TRP A 17 0.25 -4.19 -7.77
C TRP A 17 1.78 -4.19 -7.73
N ILE A 18 2.39 -3.00 -7.82
CA ILE A 18 3.83 -2.80 -7.68
C ILE A 18 4.05 -1.89 -6.48
N LEU A 19 4.89 -2.30 -5.54
CA LEU A 19 5.27 -1.46 -4.41
C LEU A 19 6.11 -0.29 -4.89
N ALA A 20 5.66 0.93 -4.61
CA ALA A 20 6.37 2.16 -4.96
C ALA A 20 7.15 2.72 -3.79
N ASP A 21 6.60 2.63 -2.58
CA ASP A 21 7.25 3.09 -1.35
C ASP A 21 6.75 2.31 -0.13
N GLU A 22 7.61 2.14 0.87
CA GLU A 22 7.24 1.55 2.16
C GLU A 22 7.97 2.24 3.31
N VAL A 23 7.22 2.54 4.37
CA VAL A 23 7.78 2.95 5.66
C VAL A 23 7.18 2.04 6.73
N GLN A 24 8.05 1.45 7.54
CA GLN A 24 7.67 0.61 8.65
C GLN A 24 8.27 1.14 9.94
N GLN A 25 7.44 1.22 10.98
CA GLN A 25 7.88 1.63 12.31
C GLN A 25 7.17 0.80 13.37
N ASP A 26 7.95 0.20 14.26
CA ASP A 26 7.45 -0.33 15.53
C ASP A 26 7.72 0.68 16.63
N ARG A 27 6.69 1.04 17.38
CA ARG A 27 6.81 1.88 18.56
C ARG A 27 5.83 1.45 19.63
N ASP A 28 6.37 1.13 20.80
CA ASP A 28 5.58 0.77 22.00
C ASP A 28 4.57 -0.37 21.74
N GLY A 29 4.95 -1.35 20.90
CA GLY A 29 4.10 -2.50 20.55
C GLY A 29 3.01 -2.18 19.51
N ILE A 30 3.07 -1.01 18.88
CA ILE A 30 2.24 -0.64 17.75
C ILE A 30 3.10 -0.63 16.50
N LEU A 31 2.87 -1.60 15.63
CA LEU A 31 3.45 -1.61 14.31
C LEU A 31 2.63 -0.70 13.39
N THR A 32 3.27 0.32 12.83
CA THR A 32 2.73 1.22 11.81
C THR A 32 3.39 0.93 10.47
N ASP A 33 2.57 0.64 9.47
CA ASP A 33 2.99 0.44 8.09
C ASP A 33 2.36 1.52 7.21
N TRP A 34 3.19 2.22 6.45
CA TRP A 34 2.76 3.06 5.35
C TRP A 34 3.27 2.44 4.07
N GLU A 35 2.37 2.15 3.13
CA GLU A 35 2.73 1.59 1.83
C GLU A 35 2.07 2.40 0.72
N CYS A 36 2.82 2.67 -0.34
CA CYS A 36 2.32 3.20 -1.60
C CYS A 36 2.51 2.18 -2.70
N TRP A 37 1.50 1.99 -3.56
CA TRP A 37 1.57 1.06 -4.68
C TRP A 37 0.97 1.63 -5.96
N GLU A 38 1.34 1.02 -7.07
CA GLU A 38 0.82 1.30 -8.40
C GLU A 38 0.09 0.06 -8.94
N LEU A 39 -0.95 0.26 -9.75
CA LEU A 39 -1.62 -0.82 -10.45
C LEU A 39 -1.07 -0.92 -11.88
N PRO A 40 -0.40 -2.04 -12.26
CA PRO A 40 0.10 -2.22 -13.61
C PRO A 40 -0.97 -2.02 -14.67
N GLY A 41 -0.65 -1.26 -15.73
CA GLY A 41 -1.59 -0.97 -16.82
C GLY A 41 -2.67 0.06 -16.48
N SER A 42 -2.58 0.71 -15.31
CA SER A 42 -3.50 1.75 -14.86
C SER A 42 -2.72 2.98 -14.37
N PRO A 43 -3.26 4.19 -14.54
CA PRO A 43 -2.67 5.38 -13.93
C PRO A 43 -2.98 5.47 -12.42
N LEU A 44 -3.82 4.56 -11.90
CA LEU A 44 -4.22 4.54 -10.51
C LEU A 44 -3.07 4.11 -9.59
N LYS A 45 -2.92 4.86 -8.51
CA LYS A 45 -2.04 4.56 -7.39
C LYS A 45 -2.87 4.40 -6.13
N GLY A 46 -2.34 3.62 -5.20
CA GLY A 46 -2.93 3.42 -3.89
C GLY A 46 -1.92 3.71 -2.80
N MET A 47 -2.45 4.02 -1.63
CA MET A 47 -1.68 4.18 -0.41
C MET A 47 -2.47 3.62 0.77
N ALA A 48 -1.78 2.93 1.67
CA ALA A 48 -2.35 2.46 2.93
C ALA A 48 -1.52 2.98 4.10
N LEU A 49 -2.21 3.44 5.14
CA LEU A 49 -1.67 3.54 6.48
C LEU A 49 -2.37 2.50 7.34
N VAL A 50 -1.60 1.56 7.89
CA VAL A 50 -2.09 0.47 8.73
C VAL A 50 -1.40 0.54 10.08
N LYS A 51 -2.17 0.38 11.16
CA LYS A 51 -1.64 0.19 12.52
C LYS A 51 -2.12 -1.14 13.06
N THR A 52 -1.19 -1.94 13.55
CA THR A 52 -1.47 -3.25 14.16
C THR A 52 -0.80 -3.38 15.51
N SER A 53 -1.44 -4.13 16.41
CA SER A 53 -0.83 -4.62 17.65
C SER A 53 -1.26 -6.07 17.88
N ASP A 54 -0.91 -6.63 19.04
CA ASP A 54 -1.38 -7.96 19.46
C ASP A 54 -2.91 -8.06 19.61
N GLN A 55 -3.62 -6.92 19.58
CA GLN A 55 -5.09 -6.87 19.55
C GLN A 55 -5.67 -6.93 18.13
N GLY A 56 -4.82 -6.99 17.11
CA GLY A 56 -5.21 -7.00 15.70
C GLY A 56 -5.03 -5.63 15.01
N VAL A 57 -5.90 -5.33 14.04
CA VAL A 57 -5.86 -4.08 13.28
C VAL A 57 -6.52 -2.97 14.10
N LEU A 58 -5.73 -1.94 14.44
CA LEU A 58 -6.19 -0.77 15.18
C LEU A 58 -6.69 0.33 14.22
N LEU A 59 -6.06 0.43 13.05
CA LEU A 59 -6.43 1.38 12.01
C LEU A 59 -6.04 0.81 10.65
N GLU A 60 -6.92 0.99 9.69
CA GLU A 60 -6.60 0.88 8.27
C GLU A 60 -7.23 2.05 7.53
N ARG A 61 -6.41 2.79 6.78
CA ARG A 61 -6.87 3.82 5.85
C ARG A 61 -6.23 3.59 4.51
N ILE A 62 -7.07 3.30 3.52
CA ILE A 62 -6.66 3.11 2.14
C ILE A 62 -7.18 4.30 1.33
N THR A 63 -6.31 4.90 0.53
CA THR A 63 -6.64 5.98 -0.39
C THR A 63 -6.17 5.62 -1.78
N TYR A 64 -6.96 5.98 -2.78
CA TYR A 64 -6.62 5.84 -4.19
C TYR A 64 -6.52 7.22 -4.82
N PHE A 65 -5.54 7.40 -5.70
CA PHE A 65 -5.32 8.66 -6.40
C PHE A 65 -4.75 8.40 -7.79
N ASP A 66 -5.08 9.28 -8.72
CA ASP A 66 -4.55 9.28 -10.08
C ASP A 66 -3.38 10.28 -10.16
N ARG A 67 -2.32 9.95 -10.89
CA ARG A 67 -1.45 10.99 -11.44
C ARG A 67 -2.23 11.64 -12.58
N GLY A 68 -3.03 12.66 -12.24
CA GLY A 68 -3.55 13.60 -13.25
C GLY A 68 -2.44 13.98 -14.23
N PRO A 69 -2.77 14.27 -15.50
CA PRO A 69 -1.80 14.26 -16.59
C PRO A 69 -0.52 15.00 -16.21
N GLU A 70 0.62 14.30 -16.26
CA GLU A 70 1.93 14.93 -16.12
C GLU A 70 1.98 16.08 -17.14
N LYS A 71 1.93 17.32 -16.67
CA LYS A 71 2.19 18.46 -17.52
C LYS A 71 3.61 18.26 -18.03
N ARG A 72 3.76 17.88 -19.30
CA ARG A 72 5.06 17.95 -19.98
C ARG A 72 5.54 19.38 -19.82
N GLN A 73 6.56 19.59 -18.99
CA GLN A 73 7.35 20.81 -19.06
C GLN A 73 7.97 20.78 -20.45
N THR A 74 7.44 21.62 -21.34
CA THR A 74 8.02 21.85 -22.65
C THR A 74 8.92 23.05 -22.43
N GLU A 75 10.24 22.81 -22.37
CA GLU A 75 11.25 23.86 -22.56
C GLU A 75 11.38 24.18 -24.04
#